data_AF-A0A1X0T8J4-F1
#
_entry.id   AF-A0A1X0T8J4-F1
#
_cell.length_a   1.000
_cell.length_b   1.000
_cell.length_c   1.000
_cell.angle_alpha   90.00
_cell.angle_beta   90.00
_cell.angle_gamma   90.00
#
_symmetry.space_group_name_H-M   'P 1'
#
loop_
_entity.id
_entity.type
_entity.pdbx_description
1 polymer ?
#
loop_
_entity_poly.entity_id
_entity_poly.type
_entity_poly.pdbx_seq_one_letter_code
_entity_poly.pdbx_strand_id
1 'polypeptide(L)'
;MEVIRFNVLRNAIYHTARRRQFEWWNRFFNFIVVALGAAAIADLTTSLGISQMAIGAAVAIVGTLQLVMDFGGSARTHQTLQRDYHQLLAEIEEAETPDDAKRRQWDGKMIRIAGDEPPVLRALDAKAYNDAIDATEDGGFDRSERLHIGLWPTLLGSFLQFNGTDFKKVSEIEAAAVERKRGRIVQPAE
;
A
#
# COMPACT_ATOMS: atom_id res chain seq x y z
N MET A 1 23.73 2.88 -6.68
CA MET A 1 22.71 2.52 -7.68
C MET A 1 21.58 1.72 -7.02
N GLU A 2 21.92 0.74 -6.17
CA GLU A 2 20.93 -0.11 -5.47
C GLU A 2 19.90 0.67 -4.64
N VAL A 3 20.30 1.70 -3.88
CA VAL A 3 19.36 2.43 -3.00
C VAL A 3 18.27 3.18 -3.78
N ILE A 4 18.62 3.92 -4.84
CA ILE A 4 17.62 4.64 -5.64
C ILE A 4 16.72 3.68 -6.39
N ARG A 5 17.30 2.64 -7.01
CA ARG A 5 16.57 1.56 -7.70
C ARG A 5 15.56 0.90 -6.77
N PHE A 6 15.99 0.55 -5.57
CA PHE A 6 15.16 -0.05 -4.53
C PHE A 6 14.00 0.87 -4.12
N ASN A 7 14.27 2.15 -3.87
CA ASN A 7 13.24 3.12 -3.49
C ASN A 7 12.20 3.32 -4.59
N VAL A 8 12.64 3.43 -5.85
CA VAL A 8 11.77 3.54 -7.02
C VAL A 8 10.89 2.30 -7.16
N LEU A 9 11.46 1.09 -7.02
CA LEU A 9 10.70 -0.16 -7.04
C LEU A 9 9.68 -0.24 -5.90
N ARG A 10 10.09 0.08 -4.67
CA ARG A 10 9.20 0.10 -3.49
C ARG A 10 8.00 1.00 -3.73
N ASN A 11 8.24 2.23 -4.21
CA ASN A 11 7.15 3.19 -4.46
C ASN A 11 6.22 2.70 -5.60
N ALA A 12 6.77 2.06 -6.64
CA ALA A 12 5.96 1.44 -7.70
C ALA A 12 5.03 0.34 -7.14
N ILE A 13 5.56 -0.55 -6.27
CA ILE A 13 4.78 -1.61 -5.61
C ILE A 13 3.72 -1.00 -4.68
N TYR A 14 4.08 0.02 -3.89
CA TYR A 14 3.14 0.73 -3.02
C TYR A 14 1.95 1.30 -3.79
N HIS A 15 2.20 2.01 -4.89
CA HIS A 15 1.13 2.57 -5.70
C HIS A 15 0.31 1.52 -6.45
N THR A 16 0.92 0.39 -6.83
CA THR A 16 0.18 -0.78 -7.34
C THR A 16 -0.83 -1.29 -6.31
N ALA A 17 -0.41 -1.43 -5.05
CA ALA A 17 -1.28 -1.89 -3.97
C ALA A 17 -2.41 -0.90 -3.67
N ARG A 18 -2.11 0.41 -3.62
CA ARG A 18 -3.12 1.48 -3.44
C ARG A 18 -4.14 1.50 -4.57
N ARG A 19 -3.68 1.44 -5.82
CA ARG A 19 -4.54 1.36 -7.00
C ARG A 19 -5.51 0.19 -6.88
N ARG A 20 -5.01 -1.02 -6.61
CA ARG A 20 -5.85 -2.22 -6.49
C ARG A 20 -6.91 -2.08 -5.40
N GLN A 21 -6.56 -1.46 -4.26
CA GLN A 21 -7.51 -1.22 -3.17
C GLN A 21 -8.65 -0.29 -3.61
N PHE A 22 -8.33 0.81 -4.30
CA PHE A 22 -9.33 1.75 -4.78
C PHE A 22 -10.18 1.18 -5.93
N GLU A 23 -9.59 0.42 -6.84
CA GLU A 23 -10.34 -0.30 -7.88
C GLU A 23 -11.32 -1.30 -7.26
N TRP A 24 -10.90 -2.02 -6.21
CA TRP A 24 -11.77 -2.95 -5.49
C TRP A 24 -12.94 -2.22 -4.85
N TRP A 25 -12.70 -1.12 -4.14
CA TRP A 25 -13.77 -0.31 -3.55
C TRP A 25 -14.74 0.24 -4.60
N ASN A 26 -14.22 0.78 -5.69
CA ASN A 26 -15.06 1.29 -6.77
C ASN A 26 -15.98 0.20 -7.33
N ARG A 27 -15.45 -1.01 -7.56
CA ARG A 27 -16.26 -2.15 -8.04
C ARG A 27 -17.25 -2.63 -7.00
N PHE A 28 -16.88 -2.64 -5.72
CA PHE A 28 -17.73 -3.04 -4.62
C PHE A 28 -18.95 -2.12 -4.45
N PHE A 29 -18.75 -0.80 -4.48
CA PHE A 29 -19.85 0.17 -4.39
C PHE A 29 -20.76 0.10 -5.63
N ASN A 30 -20.18 0.00 -6.84
CA ASN A 30 -20.95 -0.25 -8.06
C ASN A 30 -21.83 -1.51 -7.93
N PHE A 31 -21.27 -2.59 -7.40
CA PHE A 31 -22.00 -3.82 -7.17
C PHE A 31 -23.17 -3.61 -6.19
N ILE A 32 -22.98 -2.92 -5.07
CA ILE A 32 -24.06 -2.65 -4.11
C ILE A 32 -25.18 -1.85 -4.77
N VAL A 33 -24.86 -0.79 -5.51
CA VAL A 33 -25.86 0.04 -6.21
C VAL A 33 -26.68 -0.81 -7.18
N VAL A 34 -26.02 -1.64 -7.99
CA VAL A 34 -26.70 -2.53 -8.96
C VAL A 34 -27.53 -3.59 -8.25
N ALA A 35 -27.01 -4.21 -7.19
CA ALA A 35 -27.73 -5.23 -6.43
C ALA A 35 -28.99 -4.66 -5.76
N LEU A 36 -28.89 -3.49 -5.14
CA LEU A 36 -30.04 -2.80 -4.54
C LEU A 36 -31.06 -2.37 -5.60
N GLY A 37 -30.61 -1.85 -6.74
CA GLY A 37 -31.49 -1.51 -7.86
C GLY A 37 -32.23 -2.73 -8.42
N ALA A 38 -31.54 -3.85 -8.58
CA ALA A 38 -32.15 -5.12 -9.02
C ALA A 38 -33.14 -5.67 -7.99
N ALA A 39 -32.83 -5.61 -6.69
CA ALA A 39 -33.72 -6.04 -5.62
C ALA A 39 -35.01 -5.21 -5.58
N ALA A 40 -34.93 -3.90 -5.86
CA ALA A 40 -36.10 -3.04 -5.98
C ALA A 40 -37.03 -3.43 -7.14
N ILE A 41 -36.47 -3.86 -8.28
CA ILE A 41 -37.24 -4.27 -9.46
C ILE A 41 -37.85 -5.67 -9.29
N ALA A 42 -37.13 -6.59 -8.64
CA ALA A 42 -37.54 -7.99 -8.49
C ALA A 42 -38.64 -8.24 -7.42
N ASP A 43 -39.20 -7.18 -6.83
CA ASP A 43 -40.19 -7.21 -5.73
C ASP A 43 -39.74 -8.04 -4.50
N LEU A 44 -38.45 -8.30 -4.38
CA LEU A 44 -37.83 -8.95 -3.21
C LEU A 44 -38.02 -8.11 -1.94
N THR A 45 -38.31 -6.82 -2.12
CA THR A 45 -38.62 -5.86 -1.06
C THR A 45 -39.89 -6.27 -0.31
N THR A 46 -40.90 -6.72 -1.04
CA THR A 46 -42.21 -7.08 -0.49
C THR A 46 -42.14 -8.39 0.30
N SER A 47 -41.36 -9.37 -0.18
CA SER A 47 -41.16 -10.64 0.54
C SER A 47 -40.31 -10.50 1.81
N LEU A 48 -39.42 -9.50 1.87
CA LEU A 48 -38.59 -9.20 3.04
C LEU A 48 -39.21 -8.15 3.99
N GLY A 49 -40.39 -7.59 3.66
CA GLY A 49 -41.03 -6.54 4.45
C GLY A 49 -40.28 -5.20 4.42
N ILE A 50 -39.41 -4.98 3.43
CA ILE A 50 -38.63 -3.75 3.26
C ILE A 50 -39.38 -2.83 2.32
N SER A 51 -39.60 -1.57 2.72
CA SER A 51 -40.25 -0.59 1.85
C SER A 51 -39.38 -0.25 0.62
N GLN A 52 -40.00 -0.09 -0.55
CA GLN A 52 -39.30 0.36 -1.76
C GLN A 52 -38.60 1.72 -1.56
N MET A 53 -39.19 2.61 -0.75
CA MET A 53 -38.59 3.88 -0.37
C MET A 53 -37.25 3.70 0.36
N ALA A 54 -37.15 2.72 1.27
CA ALA A 54 -35.91 2.44 1.99
C ALA A 54 -34.80 1.96 1.04
N ILE A 55 -35.12 1.14 0.05
CA ILE A 55 -34.14 0.70 -0.95
C ILE A 55 -33.72 1.86 -1.86
N GLY A 56 -34.67 2.67 -2.31
CA GLY A 56 -34.36 3.87 -3.09
C GLY A 56 -33.42 4.83 -2.33
N ALA A 57 -33.68 5.04 -1.04
CA ALA A 57 -32.80 5.83 -0.17
C ALA A 57 -31.42 5.20 -0.02
N ALA A 58 -31.33 3.87 0.17
CA ALA A 58 -30.05 3.17 0.25
C ALA A 58 -29.24 3.29 -1.04
N VAL A 59 -29.87 3.11 -2.21
CA VAL A 59 -29.22 3.30 -3.53
C VAL A 59 -28.67 4.72 -3.65
N ALA A 60 -29.48 5.73 -3.31
CA ALA A 60 -29.07 7.13 -3.38
C ALA A 60 -27.87 7.41 -2.46
N ILE A 61 -27.92 6.96 -1.20
CA ILE A 61 -26.84 7.16 -0.23
C ILE A 61 -25.55 6.48 -0.72
N VAL A 62 -25.62 5.21 -1.12
CA VAL A 62 -24.43 4.46 -1.58
C VAL A 62 -23.84 5.10 -2.85
N GLY A 63 -24.69 5.47 -3.81
CA GLY A 63 -24.25 6.14 -5.03
C GLY A 63 -23.60 7.50 -4.76
N THR A 64 -24.18 8.31 -3.87
CA THR A 64 -23.58 9.59 -3.45
C THR A 64 -22.26 9.39 -2.73
N LEU A 65 -22.17 8.43 -1.80
CA LEU A 65 -20.91 8.10 -1.11
C LEU A 65 -19.82 7.71 -2.11
N GLN A 66 -20.15 6.88 -3.11
CA GLN A 66 -19.19 6.47 -4.13
C GLN A 66 -18.68 7.66 -4.94
N LEU A 67 -19.56 8.60 -5.29
CA LEU A 67 -19.20 9.82 -6.03
C LEU A 67 -18.31 10.76 -5.19
N VAL A 68 -18.69 11.02 -3.94
CA VAL A 68 -17.97 11.94 -3.05
C VAL A 68 -16.59 11.41 -2.68
N MET A 69 -16.47 10.10 -2.45
CA MET A 69 -15.19 9.47 -2.10
C MET A 69 -14.23 9.34 -3.30
N ASP A 70 -14.74 9.47 -4.53
CA ASP A 70 -13.99 9.38 -5.79
C ASP A 70 -12.93 8.26 -5.83
N PHE A 71 -13.36 7.03 -5.53
CA PHE A 71 -12.47 5.86 -5.58
C PHE A 71 -11.88 5.64 -6.99
N GLY A 72 -12.64 5.98 -8.03
CA GLY A 72 -12.19 5.91 -9.41
C GLY A 72 -11.06 6.91 -9.71
N GLY A 73 -11.19 8.17 -9.28
CA GLY A 73 -10.14 9.17 -9.40
C GLY A 73 -8.90 8.79 -8.60
N SER A 74 -9.09 8.35 -7.35
CA SER A 74 -7.99 7.89 -6.50
C SER A 74 -7.20 6.72 -7.10
N ALA A 75 -7.89 5.76 -7.73
CA ALA A 75 -7.25 4.66 -8.45
C ALA A 75 -6.43 5.16 -9.64
N ARG A 76 -6.95 6.12 -10.42
CA ARG A 76 -6.23 6.73 -11.56
C ARG A 76 -4.98 7.49 -11.11
N THR A 77 -5.06 8.26 -10.03
CA THR A 77 -3.90 8.95 -9.45
C THR A 77 -2.78 7.95 -9.14
N HIS A 78 -3.11 6.87 -8.44
CA HIS A 78 -2.12 5.83 -8.13
C HIS A 78 -1.65 5.05 -9.35
N GLN A 79 -2.48 4.87 -10.38
CA GLN A 79 -2.05 4.29 -11.66
C GLN A 79 -1.00 5.17 -12.37
N THR A 80 -1.20 6.49 -12.38
CA THR A 80 -0.23 7.43 -12.95
C THR A 80 1.10 7.36 -12.22
N LEU A 81 1.08 7.48 -10.88
CA LEU A 81 2.29 7.37 -10.04
C LEU A 81 2.99 6.03 -10.23
N GLN A 82 2.26 4.92 -10.23
CA GLN A 82 2.79 3.58 -10.51
C GLN A 82 3.54 3.55 -11.84
N ARG A 83 2.92 4.08 -12.91
CA ARG A 83 3.52 4.11 -14.24
C ARG A 83 4.78 4.97 -14.27
N ASP A 84 4.75 6.15 -13.68
CA ASP A 84 5.86 7.09 -13.69
C ASP A 84 7.06 6.52 -12.90
N TYR A 85 6.82 5.81 -11.79
CA TYR A 85 7.87 5.07 -11.08
C TYR A 85 8.44 3.90 -11.88
N HIS A 86 7.60 3.10 -12.56
CA HIS A 86 8.11 2.03 -13.42
C HIS A 86 8.90 2.56 -14.62
N GLN A 87 8.51 3.71 -15.17
CA GLN A 87 9.28 4.38 -16.22
C GLN A 87 10.65 4.80 -15.70
N LEU A 88 10.72 5.42 -14.52
CA LEU A 88 12.00 5.76 -13.90
C LEU A 88 12.84 4.51 -13.59
N LEU A 89 12.21 3.40 -13.17
CA LEU A 89 12.91 2.14 -12.92
C LEU A 89 13.53 1.60 -14.21
N ALA A 90 12.79 1.58 -15.32
CA ALA A 90 13.29 1.17 -16.62
C ALA A 90 14.50 2.02 -17.04
N GLU A 91 14.41 3.34 -16.90
CA GLU A 91 15.54 4.24 -17.20
C GLU A 91 16.79 3.96 -16.36
N ILE A 92 16.63 3.45 -15.12
CA ILE A 92 17.74 3.08 -14.24
C ILE A 92 18.36 1.76 -14.72
N GLU A 93 17.55 0.77 -15.06
CA GLU A 93 18.00 -0.56 -15.52
C GLU A 93 18.68 -0.50 -16.90
N GLU A 94 18.23 0.40 -17.78
CA GLU A 94 18.82 0.59 -19.12
C GLU A 94 20.22 1.23 -19.09
N ALA A 95 20.64 1.80 -17.94
CA ALA A 95 21.93 2.46 -17.82
C ALA A 95 22.99 1.52 -17.24
N GLU A 96 23.83 0.96 -18.12
CA GLU A 96 24.89 0.00 -17.73
C GLU A 96 25.98 0.63 -16.83
N THR A 97 26.41 1.86 -17.13
CA THR A 97 27.50 2.55 -16.40
C THR A 97 27.18 4.03 -16.15
N PRO A 98 26.19 4.35 -15.28
CA PRO A 98 25.80 5.72 -15.03
C PRO A 98 26.89 6.47 -14.27
N ASP A 99 27.12 7.72 -14.66
CA ASP A 99 27.94 8.66 -13.91
C ASP A 99 27.13 9.33 -12.77
N ASP A 100 27.80 10.20 -11.99
CA ASP A 100 27.16 10.91 -10.89
C ASP A 100 26.13 11.95 -11.33
N ALA A 101 26.27 12.49 -12.55
CA ALA A 101 25.31 13.43 -13.11
C ALA A 101 23.99 12.71 -13.42
N LYS A 102 24.06 11.51 -13.99
CA LYS A 102 22.90 10.67 -14.28
C LYS A 102 22.20 10.22 -13.00
N ARG A 103 22.95 9.84 -11.97
CA ARG A 103 22.38 9.53 -10.64
C ARG A 103 21.58 10.69 -10.07
N ARG A 104 22.16 11.90 -10.05
CA ARG A 104 21.46 13.12 -9.60
C ARG A 104 20.23 13.44 -10.44
N GLN A 105 20.26 13.15 -11.75
CA GLN A 105 19.10 13.31 -12.61
C GLN A 105 17.94 12.39 -12.17
N TRP A 106 18.23 11.13 -11.88
CA TRP A 106 17.22 10.19 -11.39
C TRP A 106 16.68 10.55 -10.01
N ASP A 107 17.54 10.97 -9.08
CA ASP A 107 17.09 11.46 -7.77
C ASP A 107 16.13 12.64 -7.93
N GLY A 108 16.47 13.59 -8.82
CA GLY A 108 15.59 14.71 -9.15
C GLY A 108 14.27 14.26 -9.78
N LYS A 109 14.26 13.21 -10.62
CA LYS A 109 13.02 12.64 -11.16
C LYS A 109 12.17 12.00 -10.08
N MET A 110 12.79 11.20 -9.20
CA MET A 110 12.12 10.54 -8.09
C MET A 110 11.47 11.57 -7.16
N ILE A 111 12.19 12.64 -6.79
CA ILE A 111 11.67 13.71 -5.93
C ILE A 111 10.47 14.42 -6.56
N ARG A 112 10.50 14.64 -7.89
CA ARG A 112 9.35 15.23 -8.59
C ARG A 112 8.12 14.32 -8.55
N ILE A 113 8.29 13.03 -8.81
CA ILE A 113 7.19 12.04 -8.72
C ILE A 113 6.65 12.01 -7.28
N ALA A 114 7.53 11.97 -6.28
CA ALA A 114 7.16 11.98 -4.87
C ALA A 114 6.43 13.26 -4.43
N GLY A 115 6.69 14.39 -5.10
CA GLY A 115 6.00 15.65 -4.85
C GLY A 115 4.50 15.62 -5.18
N ASP A 116 4.09 14.73 -6.09
CA ASP A 116 2.69 14.55 -6.49
C ASP A 116 1.98 13.46 -5.66
N GLU A 117 2.67 12.84 -4.70
CA GLU A 117 2.10 11.74 -3.91
C GLU A 117 1.11 12.22 -2.85
N PRO A 118 -0.03 11.52 -2.68
CA PRO A 118 -0.85 11.68 -1.48
C PRO A 118 -0.13 11.10 -0.25
N PRO A 119 -0.59 11.44 0.97
CA PRO A 119 0.01 10.93 2.21
C PRO A 119 0.20 9.40 2.23
N VAL A 120 1.39 8.97 2.65
CA VAL A 120 1.79 7.56 2.67
C VAL A 120 1.13 6.81 3.84
N LEU A 121 0.60 5.62 3.57
CA LEU A 121 0.16 4.69 4.60
C LEU A 121 1.33 3.84 5.05
N ARG A 122 1.86 4.08 6.26
CA ARG A 122 3.13 3.51 6.74
C ARG A 122 3.14 1.98 6.75
N ALA A 123 2.05 1.36 7.17
CA ALA A 123 1.95 -0.10 7.20
C ALA A 123 1.95 -0.71 5.78
N LEU A 124 1.32 -0.04 4.82
CA LEU A 124 1.30 -0.49 3.44
C LEU A 124 2.65 -0.25 2.75
N ASP A 125 3.30 0.86 3.05
CA ASP A 125 4.68 1.16 2.61
C ASP A 125 5.68 0.15 3.18
N ALA A 126 5.56 -0.23 4.46
CA ALA A 126 6.37 -1.28 5.06
C ALA A 126 6.16 -2.64 4.36
N LYS A 127 4.92 -2.94 3.92
CA LYS A 127 4.66 -4.12 3.12
C LYS A 127 5.32 -4.03 1.75
N ALA A 128 5.19 -2.89 1.07
CA ALA A 128 5.83 -2.65 -0.23
C ALA A 128 7.37 -2.72 -0.12
N TYR A 129 7.94 -2.30 1.00
CA TYR A 129 9.37 -2.46 1.30
C TYR A 129 9.77 -3.93 1.37
N ASN A 130 9.00 -4.75 2.08
CA ASN A 130 9.24 -6.19 2.14
C ASN A 130 9.11 -6.87 0.78
N ASP A 131 8.07 -6.50 0.01
CA ASP A 131 7.87 -7.01 -1.34
C ASP A 131 9.01 -6.59 -2.28
N ALA A 132 9.57 -5.39 -2.09
CA ALA A 132 10.75 -4.92 -2.82
C ALA A 132 12.03 -5.67 -2.43
N ILE A 133 12.23 -6.00 -1.14
CA ILE A 133 13.33 -6.88 -0.69
C ILE A 133 13.20 -8.24 -1.38
N ASP A 134 12.01 -8.85 -1.32
CA ASP A 134 11.76 -10.17 -1.91
C ASP A 134 11.99 -10.13 -3.45
N ALA A 135 11.69 -9.00 -4.11
CA ALA A 135 11.93 -8.82 -5.55
C ALA A 135 13.38 -8.45 -5.92
N THR A 136 14.23 -8.12 -4.95
CA THR A 136 15.63 -7.72 -5.15
C THR A 136 16.61 -8.65 -4.41
N GLU A 137 16.17 -9.85 -4.06
CA GLU A 137 16.95 -10.86 -3.33
C GLU A 137 18.29 -11.19 -4.03
N ASP A 138 18.33 -11.20 -5.36
CA ASP A 138 19.57 -11.39 -6.15
C ASP A 138 20.56 -10.20 -6.07
N GLY A 139 20.10 -9.04 -5.58
CA GLY A 139 20.83 -7.77 -5.55
C GLY A 139 21.41 -7.41 -4.18
N GLY A 140 21.50 -8.35 -3.23
CA GLY A 140 22.27 -8.16 -1.98
C GLY A 140 21.49 -7.75 -0.73
N PHE A 141 20.15 -7.71 -0.77
CA PHE A 141 19.33 -7.50 0.44
C PHE A 141 18.98 -8.84 1.08
N ASP A 142 19.44 -9.07 2.31
CA ASP A 142 19.09 -10.26 3.08
C ASP A 142 17.63 -10.19 3.59
N ARG A 143 16.96 -11.34 3.70
CA ARG A 143 15.59 -11.44 4.23
C ARG A 143 15.48 -10.97 5.68
N SER A 144 16.58 -10.95 6.43
CA SER A 144 16.63 -10.39 7.79
C SER A 144 16.39 -8.87 7.81
N GLU A 145 16.54 -8.18 6.68
CA GLU A 145 16.27 -6.74 6.56
C GLU A 145 14.78 -6.41 6.39
N ARG A 146 13.92 -7.43 6.27
CA ARG A 146 12.47 -7.24 6.21
C ARG A 146 11.95 -6.58 7.48
N LEU A 147 10.95 -5.73 7.31
CA LEU A 147 10.23 -5.10 8.40
C LEU A 147 9.21 -6.09 8.99
N HIS A 148 9.21 -6.23 10.30
CA HIS A 148 8.21 -7.01 11.00
C HIS A 148 6.90 -6.21 11.12
N ILE A 149 5.87 -6.65 10.40
CA ILE A 149 4.55 -6.02 10.40
C ILE A 149 3.59 -6.88 11.22
N GLY A 150 3.05 -6.31 12.30
CA GLY A 150 2.08 -7.00 13.15
C GLY A 150 0.74 -7.27 12.44
N LEU A 151 -0.12 -8.07 13.08
CA LEU A 151 -1.44 -8.44 12.54
C LEU A 151 -2.35 -7.21 12.30
N TRP A 152 -2.41 -6.28 13.27
CA TRP A 152 -3.28 -5.10 13.16
C TRP A 152 -2.86 -4.12 12.04
N PRO A 153 -1.57 -3.73 11.93
CA PRO A 153 -1.10 -2.97 10.78
C PRO A 153 -1.32 -3.70 9.44
N THR A 154 -1.23 -5.03 9.42
CA THR A 154 -1.48 -5.82 8.19
C THR A 154 -2.95 -5.74 7.75
N LEU A 155 -3.89 -5.84 8.70
CA LEU A 155 -5.32 -5.83 8.39
C LEU A 155 -5.87 -4.43 8.12
N LEU A 156 -5.46 -3.44 8.91
CA LEU A 156 -6.02 -2.07 8.86
C LEU A 156 -5.12 -1.08 8.13
N GLY A 157 -3.90 -1.46 7.77
CA GLY A 157 -2.88 -0.60 7.15
C GLY A 157 -3.24 -0.04 5.78
N SER A 158 -4.22 -0.63 5.11
CA SER A 158 -4.78 -0.10 3.86
C SER A 158 -5.68 1.13 4.07
N PHE A 159 -6.09 1.41 5.32
CA PHE A 159 -7.06 2.46 5.68
C PHE A 159 -6.51 3.45 6.70
N LEU A 160 -5.73 2.98 7.67
CA LEU A 160 -5.16 3.80 8.73
C LEU A 160 -3.68 4.11 8.43
N GLN A 161 -3.25 5.32 8.78
CA GLN A 161 -1.90 5.79 8.45
C GLN A 161 -0.80 5.14 9.30
N PHE A 162 -1.09 4.78 10.56
CA PHE A 162 -0.10 4.28 11.54
C PHE A 162 1.11 5.22 11.71
N ASN A 163 0.88 6.54 11.70
CA ASN A 163 1.93 7.53 11.94
C ASN A 163 2.51 7.35 13.35
N GLY A 164 3.83 7.20 13.45
CA GLY A 164 4.55 7.02 14.71
C GLY A 164 4.86 5.56 15.07
N THR A 165 4.37 4.58 14.31
CA THR A 165 4.81 3.20 14.46
C THR A 165 6.16 3.02 13.79
N ASP A 166 7.17 2.68 14.57
CA ASP A 166 8.48 2.26 14.07
C ASP A 166 8.49 0.75 13.83
N PHE A 167 8.45 0.36 12.55
CA PHE A 167 8.51 -1.05 12.17
C PHE A 167 9.97 -1.51 12.23
N LYS A 168 10.29 -2.38 13.19
CA LYS A 168 11.62 -2.94 13.36
C LYS A 168 11.95 -3.97 12.29
N LYS A 169 13.22 -4.07 11.93
CA LYS A 169 13.72 -5.14 11.07
C LYS A 169 13.73 -6.47 11.81
N VAL A 170 13.65 -7.58 11.09
CA VAL A 170 13.76 -8.92 11.68
C VAL A 170 15.12 -9.10 12.36
N SER A 171 16.21 -8.64 11.73
CA SER A 171 17.56 -8.65 12.30
C SER A 171 17.66 -7.93 13.64
N GLU A 172 17.00 -6.78 13.79
CA GLU A 172 16.97 -6.01 15.04
C GLU A 172 16.22 -6.74 16.16
N ILE A 173 15.11 -7.40 15.82
CA ILE A 173 14.32 -8.19 16.77
C ILE A 173 15.10 -9.41 17.24
N GLU A 174 15.78 -10.09 16.32
CA GLU A 174 16.64 -11.24 16.63
C GLU A 174 17.83 -10.83 17.51
N ALA A 175 18.50 -9.72 17.19
CA ALA A 175 19.58 -9.16 17.99
C ALA A 175 19.11 -8.83 19.43
N ALA A 176 17.97 -8.14 19.56
CA ALA A 176 17.40 -7.82 20.87
C ALA A 176 17.00 -9.09 21.66
N ALA A 177 16.51 -10.13 20.99
CA ALA A 177 16.19 -11.41 21.64
C ALA A 177 17.45 -12.13 22.16
N VAL A 178 18.56 -12.07 21.43
CA VAL A 178 19.86 -12.62 21.85
C VAL A 178 20.40 -11.87 23.07
N GLU A 179 20.39 -10.54 23.04
CA GLU A 179 20.85 -9.72 24.16
C GLU A 179 20.02 -9.97 25.43
N ARG A 180 18.69 -10.05 25.31
CA ARG A 180 17.81 -10.36 26.43
C ARG A 180 18.09 -11.74 27.05
N LYS A 181 18.40 -12.75 26.22
CA LYS A 181 18.81 -14.07 26.72
C LYS A 181 20.15 -13.99 27.46
N ARG A 182 21.11 -13.22 26.93
CA ARG A 182 22.44 -13.03 27.55
C ARG A 182 22.35 -12.33 28.90
N GLY A 183 21.56 -11.26 29.01
CA GLY A 183 21.35 -10.54 30.27
C GLY A 183 20.66 -11.39 31.36
N ARG A 184 19.80 -12.32 30.96
CA ARG A 184 19.11 -13.25 31.88
C ARG A 184 20.02 -14.36 32.43
N ILE A 185 21.14 -14.64 31.76
CA ILE A 185 22.15 -15.61 32.21
C ILE A 185 23.15 -14.97 33.19
N VAL A 186 23.30 -13.64 33.16
CA VAL A 186 24.29 -12.90 33.96
C VAL A 186 23.77 -12.43 35.33
N GLN A 187 22.46 -12.44 35.58
CA GLN A 187 21.92 -12.27 36.94
C GLN A 187 21.78 -13.65 37.60
N PRO A 188 22.65 -14.02 38.56
CA PRO A 188 22.37 -15.18 39.39
C PRO A 188 21.16 -14.87 40.28
N ALA A 189 20.30 -15.87 40.48
CA ALA A 189 19.27 -15.80 41.52
C ALA A 189 19.98 -15.60 42.87
N GLU A 190 19.69 -14.49 43.54
CA GLU A 190 20.09 -14.24 44.93
C GLU A 190 19.52 -15.30 45.89
#